data_AF-A0A7H8WCJ8-F1
#
_entry.id   AF-A0A7H8WCJ8-F1
#
_cell.length_a   1.000
_cell.length_b   1.000
_cell.length_c   1.000
_cell.angle_alpha   90.00
_cell.angle_beta   90.00
_cell.angle_gamma   90.00
#
_symmetry.space_group_name_H-M   'P 1'
#
loop_
_entity.id
_entity.type
_entity.pdbx_description
1 polymer ?
#
loop_
_entity_poly.entity_id
_entity_poly.type
_entity_poly.pdbx_seq_one_letter_code
_entity_poly.pdbx_strand_id
1 'polypeptide(L)'
;MSDVLITGMNGFLGKAISEKQKKCFNLFGLSRSSGYYNIELENDIPVFNKVFSLVIHSAGKAHVIPKNELEKKEFYKVNVVGTKNLLKGLEKMGVPKQFVFISSVSVYGLENGINIKEEDALLAKDPYGRSKIEAEAIVAQWCRKNNVVCTILRLPLLVGKCPPGNLGAMLKAIDRGYYFNIGGGKARKSMVLAEDVAGFIPKVAAVGGIFNLTDGVHPNFSELSSAISKQKKKKKSPLNLPLFIAKLIGYSGDIFGKKAPINSLKVKKIISDLTFDDSKARELLGWEPGSVLEYLNNNNL
;
A
#
# COMPACT_ATOMS: atom_id res chain seq x y z
N MET A 1 -12.26 11.35 24.21
CA MET A 1 -11.69 11.01 22.88
C MET A 1 -12.70 10.19 22.11
N SER A 2 -12.76 10.29 20.79
CA SER A 2 -13.67 9.45 20.00
C SER A 2 -13.07 8.05 19.77
N ASP A 3 -13.93 7.02 19.77
CA ASP A 3 -13.54 5.62 19.60
C ASP A 3 -13.32 5.29 18.12
N VAL A 4 -12.12 4.81 17.76
CA VAL A 4 -11.70 4.51 16.38
C VAL A 4 -11.30 3.05 16.25
N LEU A 5 -11.87 2.36 15.26
CA LEU A 5 -11.49 0.97 14.94
C LEU A 5 -10.42 0.96 13.85
N ILE A 6 -9.32 0.26 14.09
CA ILE A 6 -8.27 -0.01 13.10
C ILE A 6 -8.20 -1.51 12.85
N THR A 7 -8.59 -1.94 11.65
CA THR A 7 -8.31 -3.31 11.22
C THR A 7 -6.91 -3.37 10.60
N GLY A 8 -6.18 -4.46 10.81
CA GLY A 8 -4.80 -4.58 10.32
C GLY A 8 -3.81 -3.74 11.12
N MET A 9 -4.18 -3.41 12.37
CA MET A 9 -3.39 -2.58 13.31
C MET A 9 -1.95 -3.08 13.49
N ASN A 10 -1.72 -4.39 13.43
CA ASN A 10 -0.39 -4.98 13.57
C ASN A 10 0.45 -4.94 12.28
N GLY A 11 -0.17 -4.57 11.15
CA GLY A 11 0.50 -4.41 9.87
C GLY A 11 1.40 -3.17 9.81
N PHE A 12 2.18 -3.05 8.73
CA PHE A 12 3.12 -1.94 8.55
C PHE A 12 2.46 -0.56 8.65
N LEU A 13 1.43 -0.31 7.83
CA LEU A 13 0.68 0.94 7.90
C LEU A 13 -0.15 1.05 9.19
N GLY A 14 -0.78 -0.04 9.64
CA GLY A 14 -1.60 -0.05 10.85
C GLY A 14 -0.83 0.40 12.10
N LYS A 15 0.45 0.01 12.22
CA LYS A 15 1.35 0.47 13.29
C LYS A 15 1.60 1.98 13.19
N ALA A 16 1.93 2.48 12.00
CA ALA A 16 2.14 3.92 11.79
C ALA A 16 0.88 4.74 12.14
N ILE A 17 -0.30 4.26 11.74
CA ILE A 17 -1.58 4.88 12.10
C ILE A 17 -1.76 4.87 13.61
N SER A 18 -1.54 3.74 14.26
CA SER A 18 -1.74 3.61 15.71
C SER A 18 -0.82 4.55 16.49
N GLU A 19 0.46 4.60 16.13
CA GLU A 19 1.44 5.47 16.78
C GLU A 19 1.11 6.95 16.59
N LYS A 20 0.69 7.35 15.38
CA LYS A 20 0.34 8.73 15.07
C LYS A 20 -0.96 9.18 15.76
N GLN A 21 -1.93 8.27 15.90
CA GLN A 21 -3.30 8.61 16.30
C GLN A 21 -3.64 8.32 17.77
N LYS A 22 -2.79 7.58 18.51
CA LYS A 22 -3.05 7.19 19.92
C LYS A 22 -3.23 8.35 20.91
N LYS A 23 -2.74 9.55 20.57
CA LYS A 23 -2.90 10.75 21.40
C LYS A 23 -4.17 11.54 21.11
N CYS A 24 -4.86 11.24 20.01
CA CYS A 24 -6.04 11.98 19.56
C CYS A 24 -7.33 11.14 19.70
N PHE A 25 -7.20 9.82 19.63
CA PHE A 25 -8.32 8.88 19.60
C PHE A 25 -8.16 7.75 20.60
N ASN A 26 -9.27 7.16 20.99
CA ASN A 26 -9.29 5.89 21.71
C ASN A 26 -9.28 4.76 20.67
N LEU A 27 -8.15 4.06 20.56
CA LEU A 27 -7.90 3.13 19.45
C LEU A 27 -8.26 1.68 19.81
N PHE A 28 -9.04 1.06 18.94
CA PHE A 28 -9.42 -0.35 19.02
C PHE A 28 -8.83 -1.10 17.84
N GLY A 29 -7.95 -2.06 18.11
CA GLY A 29 -7.36 -2.90 17.08
C GLY A 29 -8.21 -4.13 16.80
N LEU A 30 -8.44 -4.42 15.52
CA LEU A 30 -8.88 -5.74 15.04
C LEU A 30 -7.76 -6.42 14.26
N SER A 31 -7.34 -7.60 14.70
CA SER A 31 -6.42 -8.45 13.97
C SER A 31 -6.71 -9.93 14.20
N ARG A 32 -5.92 -10.82 13.58
CA ARG A 32 -6.09 -12.27 13.70
C ARG A 32 -5.59 -12.84 15.03
N SER A 33 -4.56 -12.24 15.60
CA SER A 33 -3.80 -12.84 16.71
C SER A 33 -3.62 -11.95 17.93
N SER A 34 -3.80 -10.63 17.79
CA SER A 34 -3.66 -9.69 18.91
C SER A 34 -4.40 -8.38 18.66
N GLY A 35 -4.94 -7.79 19.72
CA GLY A 35 -5.75 -6.59 19.64
C GLY A 35 -6.96 -6.70 20.57
N TYR A 36 -7.81 -5.70 20.50
CA TYR A 36 -9.07 -5.70 21.26
C TYR A 36 -10.06 -6.71 20.66
N TYR A 37 -10.07 -6.84 19.34
CA TYR A 37 -10.84 -7.84 18.60
C TYR A 37 -9.89 -8.81 17.89
N ASN A 38 -9.96 -10.09 18.25
CA ASN A 38 -9.14 -11.16 17.66
C ASN A 38 -10.01 -12.01 16.74
N ILE A 39 -10.08 -11.63 15.46
CA ILE A 39 -11.05 -12.16 14.50
C ILE A 39 -10.39 -12.30 13.14
N GLU A 40 -10.53 -13.48 12.54
CA GLU A 40 -10.18 -13.72 11.15
C GLU A 40 -11.35 -13.30 10.27
N LEU A 41 -11.34 -12.04 9.81
CA LEU A 41 -12.45 -11.46 9.05
C LEU A 41 -12.85 -12.30 7.84
N GLU A 42 -11.91 -13.03 7.24
CA GLU A 42 -12.18 -13.94 6.14
C GLU A 42 -13.07 -15.15 6.47
N ASN A 43 -13.20 -15.49 7.76
CA ASN A 43 -13.97 -16.63 8.25
C ASN A 43 -15.20 -16.16 9.04
N ASP A 44 -15.06 -15.08 9.82
CA ASP A 44 -16.05 -14.70 10.83
C ASP A 44 -16.54 -13.26 10.66
N ILE A 45 -17.80 -13.05 11.05
CA ILE A 45 -18.39 -11.71 11.18
C ILE A 45 -18.10 -11.20 12.60
N PRO A 46 -17.41 -10.06 12.75
CA PRO A 46 -17.09 -9.54 14.07
C PRO A 46 -18.33 -9.08 14.83
N VAL A 47 -18.34 -9.35 16.13
CA VAL A 47 -19.33 -8.82 17.07
C VAL A 47 -18.66 -7.69 17.84
N PHE A 48 -19.10 -6.46 17.58
CA PHE A 48 -18.60 -5.27 18.27
C PHE A 48 -19.44 -5.00 19.52
N ASN A 49 -18.82 -4.46 20.56
CA ASN A 49 -19.50 -4.08 21.82
C ASN A 49 -19.65 -2.55 21.97
N LYS A 50 -19.38 -1.80 20.90
CA LYS A 50 -19.43 -0.34 20.85
C LYS A 50 -19.52 0.18 19.43
N VAL A 51 -20.03 1.40 19.28
CA VAL A 51 -20.08 2.14 18.02
C VAL A 51 -18.80 2.97 17.88
N PHE A 52 -18.25 3.01 16.66
CA PHE A 52 -17.03 3.78 16.35
C PHE A 52 -17.38 5.07 15.61
N SER A 53 -16.67 6.16 15.88
CA SER A 53 -16.80 7.39 15.10
C SER A 53 -16.17 7.24 13.71
N LEU A 54 -15.04 6.54 13.65
CA LEU A 54 -14.25 6.29 12.45
C LEU A 54 -13.78 4.83 12.43
N VAL A 55 -13.86 4.21 11.26
CA VAL A 55 -13.25 2.91 10.98
C VAL A 55 -12.15 3.09 9.93
N ILE A 56 -10.95 2.61 10.23
CA ILE A 56 -9.80 2.58 9.32
C ILE A 56 -9.55 1.12 8.93
N HIS A 57 -9.93 0.76 7.71
CA HIS A 57 -9.78 -0.58 7.18
C HIS A 57 -8.44 -0.74 6.44
N SER A 58 -7.39 -1.11 7.19
CA SER A 58 -6.05 -1.39 6.64
C SER A 58 -5.70 -2.88 6.58
N ALA A 59 -6.58 -3.76 7.04
CA ALA A 59 -6.41 -5.21 6.90
C ALA A 59 -6.51 -5.63 5.43
N GLY A 60 -5.57 -6.45 5.00
CA GLY A 60 -5.57 -7.05 3.67
C GLY A 60 -4.34 -7.90 3.42
N LYS A 61 -4.46 -8.83 2.46
CA LYS A 61 -3.33 -9.60 1.92
C LYS A 61 -2.72 -8.81 0.76
N ALA A 62 -1.41 -8.58 0.84
CA ALA A 62 -0.59 -7.90 -0.15
C ALA A 62 0.82 -8.53 -0.19
N HIS A 63 1.67 -8.10 -1.13
CA HIS A 63 3.09 -8.46 -1.20
C HIS A 63 3.42 -9.96 -1.36
N VAL A 64 2.49 -10.76 -1.89
CA VAL A 64 2.70 -12.18 -2.19
C VAL A 64 2.47 -12.41 -3.68
N ILE A 65 3.39 -13.12 -4.34
CA ILE A 65 3.16 -13.64 -5.69
C ILE A 65 2.53 -15.03 -5.51
N PRO A 66 1.25 -15.22 -5.90
CA PRO A 66 0.57 -16.48 -5.66
C PRO A 66 1.21 -17.60 -6.48
N LYS A 67 1.54 -18.71 -5.83
CA LYS A 67 2.21 -19.86 -6.45
C LYS A 67 1.24 -20.87 -7.07
N ASN A 68 -0.02 -20.86 -6.62
CA ASN A 68 -1.07 -21.78 -7.03
C ASN A 68 -2.45 -21.09 -6.96
N GLU A 69 -3.51 -21.76 -7.45
CA GLU A 69 -4.88 -21.22 -7.46
C GLU A 69 -5.45 -20.99 -6.05
N LEU A 70 -5.05 -21.79 -5.05
CA LEU A 70 -5.48 -21.59 -3.67
C LEU A 70 -4.98 -20.25 -3.14
N GLU A 71 -3.70 -19.93 -3.36
CA GLU A 71 -3.12 -18.64 -2.96
C GLU A 71 -3.75 -17.44 -3.70
N LYS A 72 -4.22 -17.64 -4.93
CA LYS A 72 -5.00 -16.60 -5.64
C LYS A 72 -6.34 -16.36 -4.95
N LYS A 73 -7.05 -17.43 -4.57
CA LYS A 73 -8.34 -17.34 -3.86
C LYS A 73 -8.19 -16.69 -2.48
N GLU A 74 -7.03 -16.80 -1.83
CA GLU A 74 -6.77 -16.14 -0.55
C GLU A 74 -6.85 -14.61 -0.65
N PHE A 75 -6.45 -13.99 -1.77
CA PHE A 75 -6.62 -12.55 -1.94
C PHE A 75 -8.10 -12.15 -1.91
N TYR A 76 -8.95 -12.89 -2.63
CA TYR A 76 -10.39 -12.67 -2.60
C TYR A 76 -10.96 -12.91 -1.20
N LYS A 77 -10.59 -14.02 -0.56
CA LYS A 77 -11.06 -14.38 0.77
C LYS A 77 -10.70 -13.30 1.82
N VAL A 78 -9.45 -12.84 1.85
CA VAL A 78 -9.02 -11.82 2.83
C VAL A 78 -9.56 -10.43 2.47
N ASN A 79 -9.37 -9.99 1.22
CA ASN A 79 -9.64 -8.59 0.85
C ASN A 79 -11.11 -8.33 0.49
N VAL A 80 -11.87 -9.34 0.06
CA VAL A 80 -13.28 -9.16 -0.36
C VAL A 80 -14.22 -9.73 0.70
N VAL A 81 -14.07 -11.01 1.06
CA VAL A 81 -14.94 -11.63 2.08
C VAL A 81 -14.67 -10.99 3.45
N GLY A 82 -13.41 -10.77 3.82
CA GLY A 82 -13.05 -10.08 5.05
C GLY A 82 -13.66 -8.68 5.17
N THR A 83 -13.63 -7.90 4.08
CA THR A 83 -14.28 -6.58 4.06
C THR A 83 -15.80 -6.70 4.20
N LYS A 84 -16.47 -7.63 3.49
CA LYS A 84 -17.92 -7.85 3.65
C LYS A 84 -18.29 -8.21 5.09
N ASN A 85 -17.51 -9.07 5.73
CA ASN A 85 -17.76 -9.49 7.10
C ASN A 85 -17.58 -8.34 8.09
N LEU A 86 -16.51 -7.54 7.95
CA LEU A 86 -16.33 -6.32 8.75
C LEU A 86 -17.56 -5.41 8.67
N LEU A 87 -18.04 -5.12 7.46
CA LEU A 87 -19.18 -4.23 7.23
C LEU A 87 -20.48 -4.79 7.84
N LYS A 88 -20.72 -6.10 7.70
CA LYS A 88 -21.86 -6.77 8.36
C LYS A 88 -21.78 -6.67 9.89
N GLY A 89 -20.58 -6.79 10.47
CA GLY A 89 -20.39 -6.64 11.91
C GLY A 89 -20.70 -5.22 12.38
N LEU A 90 -20.26 -4.21 11.61
CA LEU A 90 -20.55 -2.80 11.89
C LEU A 90 -22.05 -2.49 11.81
N GLU A 91 -22.78 -3.04 10.83
CA GLU A 91 -24.23 -2.85 10.71
C GLU A 91 -25.00 -3.35 11.95
N LYS A 92 -24.54 -4.41 12.61
CA LYS A 92 -25.23 -4.98 13.78
C LYS A 92 -25.11 -4.14 15.05
N MET A 93 -24.00 -3.44 15.23
CA MET A 93 -23.73 -2.63 16.43
C MET A 93 -24.10 -1.16 16.23
N GLY A 94 -23.88 -0.64 15.03
CA GLY A 94 -24.12 0.75 14.68
C GLY A 94 -23.09 1.23 13.65
N VAL A 95 -23.58 1.86 12.59
CA VAL A 95 -22.73 2.35 11.50
C VAL A 95 -21.86 3.53 11.97
N PRO A 96 -20.58 3.60 11.58
CA PRO A 96 -19.71 4.71 11.94
C PRO A 96 -20.09 5.97 11.16
N LYS A 97 -19.59 7.13 11.61
CA LYS A 97 -19.76 8.38 10.85
C LYS A 97 -18.85 8.40 9.62
N GLN A 98 -17.65 7.83 9.75
CA GLN A 98 -16.59 7.88 8.76
C GLN A 98 -15.96 6.51 8.54
N PHE A 99 -15.61 6.20 7.30
CA PHE A 99 -14.93 4.96 6.93
C PHE A 99 -13.80 5.25 5.95
N VAL A 100 -12.58 4.86 6.31
CA VAL A 100 -11.39 4.96 5.46
C VAL A 100 -10.96 3.57 5.03
N PHE A 101 -11.00 3.30 3.74
CA PHE A 101 -10.49 2.07 3.14
C PHE A 101 -9.10 2.28 2.56
N ILE A 102 -8.13 1.46 2.98
CA ILE A 102 -6.80 1.44 2.39
C ILE A 102 -6.79 0.53 1.16
N SER A 103 -6.81 1.15 0.00
CA SER A 103 -6.63 0.50 -1.29
C SER A 103 -5.18 0.64 -1.78
N SER A 104 -4.95 0.39 -3.07
CA SER A 104 -3.63 0.42 -3.67
C SER A 104 -3.71 0.84 -5.13
N VAL A 105 -2.70 1.56 -5.61
CA VAL A 105 -2.58 1.92 -7.03
C VAL A 105 -2.52 0.71 -7.97
N SER A 106 -2.32 -0.51 -7.46
CA SER A 106 -2.46 -1.73 -8.27
C SER A 106 -3.85 -1.89 -8.91
N VAL A 107 -4.90 -1.20 -8.40
CA VAL A 107 -6.25 -1.23 -8.99
C VAL A 107 -6.30 -0.70 -10.43
N TYR A 108 -5.39 0.19 -10.81
CA TYR A 108 -5.31 0.70 -12.19
C TYR A 108 -4.86 -0.39 -13.17
N GLY A 109 -4.15 -1.43 -12.70
CA GLY A 109 -3.69 -2.52 -13.57
C GLY A 109 -2.59 -2.12 -14.57
N LEU A 110 -1.93 -0.99 -14.32
CA LEU A 110 -0.92 -0.43 -15.21
C LEU A 110 0.49 -0.83 -14.76
N GLU A 111 1.35 -1.12 -15.74
CA GLU A 111 2.76 -1.44 -15.53
C GLU A 111 3.69 -0.26 -15.87
N ASN A 112 3.14 0.74 -16.55
CA ASN A 112 3.77 2.01 -16.86
C ASN A 112 2.70 3.11 -16.95
N GLY A 113 3.12 4.36 -16.81
CA GLY A 113 2.25 5.53 -16.90
C GLY A 113 2.85 6.73 -16.16
N ILE A 114 2.39 7.92 -16.52
CA ILE A 114 2.81 9.17 -15.89
C ILE A 114 1.56 9.85 -15.36
N ASN A 115 1.57 10.18 -14.07
CA ASN A 115 0.55 10.95 -13.36
C ASN A 115 -0.87 10.42 -13.57
N ILE A 116 -1.02 9.10 -13.37
CA ILE A 116 -2.31 8.41 -13.39
C ILE A 116 -3.20 9.01 -12.30
N LYS A 117 -4.45 9.36 -12.64
CA LYS A 117 -5.42 10.06 -11.81
C LYS A 117 -6.47 9.13 -11.22
N GLU A 118 -7.21 9.59 -10.21
CA GLU A 118 -8.23 8.79 -9.53
C GLU A 118 -9.42 8.41 -10.42
N GLU A 119 -9.68 9.21 -11.46
CA GLU A 119 -10.73 9.01 -12.44
C GLU A 119 -10.35 8.01 -13.54
N ASP A 120 -9.06 7.61 -13.62
CA ASP A 120 -8.61 6.63 -14.60
C ASP A 120 -9.21 5.23 -14.34
N ALA A 121 -9.32 4.46 -15.43
CA ALA A 121 -9.98 3.16 -15.40
C ALA A 121 -9.25 2.14 -14.50
N LEU A 122 -10.04 1.33 -13.80
CA LEU A 122 -9.55 0.25 -12.96
C LEU A 122 -9.44 -1.04 -13.77
N LEU A 123 -8.24 -1.32 -14.30
CA LEU A 123 -8.01 -2.40 -15.26
C LEU A 123 -7.24 -3.60 -14.69
N ALA A 124 -7.08 -3.68 -13.36
CA ALA A 124 -6.30 -4.74 -12.75
C ALA A 124 -6.85 -6.14 -13.08
N LYS A 125 -5.94 -7.02 -13.51
CA LYS A 125 -6.25 -8.42 -13.85
C LYS A 125 -5.61 -9.42 -12.89
N ASP A 126 -4.61 -8.99 -12.12
CA ASP A 126 -3.97 -9.83 -11.11
C ASP A 126 -4.89 -10.02 -9.89
N PRO A 127 -4.75 -11.12 -9.14
CA PRO A 127 -5.62 -11.42 -8.01
C PRO A 127 -5.66 -10.33 -6.93
N TYR A 128 -4.52 -9.67 -6.66
CA TYR A 128 -4.45 -8.63 -5.65
C TYR A 128 -5.19 -7.37 -6.11
N GLY A 129 -4.87 -6.85 -7.29
CA GLY A 129 -5.53 -5.68 -7.85
C GLY A 129 -7.04 -5.88 -8.02
N ARG A 130 -7.48 -7.03 -8.56
CA ARG A 130 -8.92 -7.36 -8.66
C ARG A 130 -9.62 -7.39 -7.32
N SER A 131 -9.00 -8.01 -6.31
CA SER A 131 -9.59 -8.08 -4.97
C SER A 131 -9.75 -6.69 -4.34
N LYS A 132 -8.86 -5.73 -4.65
CA LYS A 132 -8.97 -4.35 -4.19
C LYS A 132 -10.06 -3.57 -4.94
N ILE A 133 -10.21 -3.75 -6.25
CA ILE A 133 -11.32 -3.16 -7.03
C ILE A 133 -12.67 -3.61 -6.46
N GLU A 134 -12.83 -4.92 -6.22
CA GLU A 134 -14.08 -5.46 -5.69
C GLU A 134 -14.37 -4.94 -4.27
N ALA A 135 -13.35 -4.86 -3.42
CA ALA A 135 -13.47 -4.31 -2.08
C ALA A 135 -13.81 -2.80 -2.08
N GLU A 136 -13.21 -2.00 -2.97
CA GLU A 136 -13.56 -0.58 -3.16
C GLU A 136 -15.05 -0.43 -3.48
N ALA A 137 -15.56 -1.22 -4.43
CA ALA A 137 -16.97 -1.17 -4.83
C ALA A 137 -17.92 -1.53 -3.67
N ILE A 138 -17.59 -2.58 -2.90
CA ILE A 138 -18.36 -3.01 -1.73
C ILE A 138 -18.41 -1.91 -0.67
N VAL A 139 -17.25 -1.34 -0.33
CA VAL A 139 -17.17 -0.28 0.69
C VAL A 139 -17.93 0.96 0.24
N ALA A 140 -17.74 1.39 -1.02
CA ALA A 140 -18.41 2.57 -1.55
C ALA A 140 -19.94 2.40 -1.55
N GLN A 141 -20.45 1.23 -1.99
CA GLN A 141 -21.87 0.92 -1.97
C GLN A 141 -22.42 0.90 -0.53
N TRP A 142 -21.70 0.26 0.39
CA TRP A 142 -22.12 0.16 1.79
C TRP A 142 -22.14 1.52 2.48
N CYS A 143 -21.12 2.35 2.27
CA CYS A 143 -21.07 3.69 2.86
C CYS A 143 -22.22 4.57 2.33
N ARG A 144 -22.48 4.52 1.02
CA ARG A 144 -23.61 5.25 0.41
C ARG A 144 -24.95 4.81 1.00
N LYS A 145 -25.18 3.50 1.13
CA LYS A 145 -26.42 2.94 1.70
C LYS A 145 -26.65 3.40 3.14
N ASN A 146 -25.58 3.54 3.92
CA ASN A 146 -25.63 3.81 5.35
C ASN A 146 -25.32 5.28 5.72
N ASN A 147 -25.23 6.19 4.74
CA ASN A 147 -24.87 7.60 4.94
C ASN A 147 -23.55 7.80 5.71
N VAL A 148 -22.56 6.97 5.42
CA VAL A 148 -21.21 7.03 6.01
C VAL A 148 -20.28 7.81 5.08
N VAL A 149 -19.49 8.75 5.62
CA VAL A 149 -18.47 9.45 4.84
C VAL A 149 -17.41 8.44 4.42
N CYS A 150 -17.26 8.24 3.11
CA CYS A 150 -16.41 7.20 2.54
C CYS A 150 -15.11 7.80 2.00
N THR A 151 -13.98 7.33 2.48
CA THR A 151 -12.67 7.63 1.93
C THR A 151 -12.01 6.36 1.39
N ILE A 152 -11.48 6.42 0.18
CA ILE A 152 -10.64 5.36 -0.41
C ILE A 152 -9.26 5.96 -0.70
N LEU A 153 -8.22 5.41 -0.06
CA LEU A 153 -6.84 5.82 -0.29
C LEU A 153 -6.13 4.79 -1.15
N ARG A 154 -5.81 5.15 -2.40
CA ARG A 154 -5.05 4.31 -3.34
C ARG A 154 -3.57 4.60 -3.16
N LEU A 155 -2.93 3.79 -2.32
CA LEU A 155 -1.54 4.03 -1.93
C LEU A 155 -0.54 3.34 -2.89
N PRO A 156 0.55 4.02 -3.26
CA PRO A 156 1.68 3.42 -3.96
C PRO A 156 2.59 2.67 -2.97
N LEU A 157 3.89 2.53 -3.30
CA LEU A 157 4.84 1.91 -2.39
C LEU A 157 4.97 2.74 -1.10
N LEU A 158 4.64 2.13 0.03
CA LEU A 158 4.79 2.75 1.35
C LEU A 158 6.24 2.65 1.83
N VAL A 159 6.76 3.76 2.35
CA VAL A 159 8.09 3.88 2.93
C VAL A 159 7.99 4.24 4.40
N GLY A 160 8.92 3.70 5.20
CA GLY A 160 8.96 3.85 6.65
C GLY A 160 9.81 2.75 7.26
N LYS A 161 9.90 2.71 8.59
CA LYS A 161 10.75 1.75 9.33
C LYS A 161 10.34 0.29 9.13
N CYS A 162 11.29 -0.58 8.80
CA CYS A 162 11.07 -2.00 8.52
C CYS A 162 10.00 -2.30 7.45
N PRO A 163 10.11 -1.74 6.22
CA PRO A 163 9.07 -1.88 5.22
C PRO A 163 9.00 -3.31 4.67
N PRO A 164 7.81 -3.87 4.41
CA PRO A 164 7.65 -5.20 3.86
C PRO A 164 7.90 -5.23 2.34
N GLY A 165 7.76 -6.42 1.75
CA GLY A 165 7.71 -6.60 0.29
C GLY A 165 8.99 -6.14 -0.44
N ASN A 166 8.80 -5.46 -1.58
CA ASN A 166 9.90 -5.11 -2.49
C ASN A 166 10.93 -4.17 -1.87
N LEU A 167 10.50 -3.20 -1.06
CA LEU A 167 11.43 -2.28 -0.41
C LEU A 167 12.25 -3.00 0.66
N GLY A 168 11.62 -3.87 1.46
CA GLY A 168 12.33 -4.74 2.41
C GLY A 168 13.32 -5.68 1.73
N ALA A 169 12.97 -6.23 0.56
CA ALA A 169 13.87 -7.07 -0.24
C ALA A 169 15.07 -6.27 -0.78
N MET A 170 14.82 -5.05 -1.28
CA MET A 170 15.87 -4.13 -1.73
C MET A 170 16.82 -3.76 -0.59
N LEU A 171 16.29 -3.43 0.59
CA LEU A 171 17.09 -3.13 1.78
C LEU A 171 18.04 -4.27 2.14
N LYS A 172 17.54 -5.51 2.15
CA LYS A 172 18.34 -6.72 2.42
C LYS A 172 19.39 -6.97 1.32
N ALA A 173 19.03 -6.74 0.06
CA ALA A 173 19.95 -6.92 -1.06
C ALA A 173 21.10 -5.90 -1.05
N ILE A 174 20.80 -4.63 -0.71
CA ILE A 174 21.81 -3.58 -0.54
C ILE A 174 22.70 -3.90 0.66
N ASP A 175 22.12 -4.34 1.77
CA ASP A 175 22.84 -4.71 2.98
C ASP A 175 23.87 -5.82 2.73
N ARG A 176 23.46 -6.84 1.98
CA ARG A 176 24.26 -8.00 1.59
C ARG A 176 25.16 -7.74 0.38
N GLY A 177 25.09 -6.57 -0.25
CA GLY A 177 25.98 -6.16 -1.33
C GLY A 177 25.70 -6.77 -2.70
N TYR A 178 24.50 -7.32 -2.95
CA TYR A 178 24.14 -7.90 -4.25
C TYR A 178 23.00 -7.16 -4.97
N TYR A 179 22.58 -5.99 -4.49
CA TYR A 179 21.60 -5.18 -5.22
C TYR A 179 22.23 -4.52 -6.45
N PHE A 180 21.52 -4.56 -7.56
CA PHE A 180 21.89 -3.89 -8.80
C PHE A 180 20.75 -3.02 -9.31
N ASN A 181 21.09 -1.79 -9.71
CA ASN A 181 20.20 -0.96 -10.52
C ASN A 181 20.19 -1.47 -11.96
N ILE A 182 19.01 -1.77 -12.50
CA ILE A 182 18.87 -2.20 -13.90
C ILE A 182 18.82 -0.96 -14.80
N GLY A 183 19.70 -0.91 -15.81
CA GLY A 183 19.70 0.18 -16.79
C GLY A 183 19.96 1.57 -16.19
N GLY A 184 20.68 1.63 -15.06
CA GLY A 184 20.92 2.88 -14.33
C GLY A 184 19.80 3.30 -13.39
N GLY A 185 18.77 2.48 -13.19
CA GLY A 185 17.71 2.75 -12.21
C GLY A 185 16.94 4.05 -12.46
N LYS A 186 16.82 4.45 -13.74
CA LYS A 186 16.26 5.75 -14.15
C LYS A 186 14.75 5.86 -14.01
N ALA A 187 14.06 4.72 -13.93
CA ALA A 187 12.61 4.68 -13.85
C ALA A 187 12.11 5.30 -12.55
N ARG A 188 11.17 6.24 -12.66
CA ARG A 188 10.51 6.91 -11.54
C ARG A 188 9.29 6.12 -11.08
N LYS A 189 9.13 6.00 -9.76
CA LYS A 189 8.00 5.33 -9.14
C LYS A 189 7.46 6.21 -8.01
N SER A 190 6.15 6.41 -7.97
CA SER A 190 5.55 7.08 -6.82
C SER A 190 5.75 6.25 -5.54
N MET A 191 6.01 6.95 -4.46
CA MET A 191 6.15 6.40 -3.11
C MET A 191 5.46 7.35 -2.15
N VAL A 192 5.20 6.91 -0.92
CA VAL A 192 4.66 7.78 0.13
C VAL A 192 5.10 7.30 1.50
N LEU A 193 5.35 8.23 2.44
CA LEU A 193 5.68 7.88 3.81
C LEU A 193 4.43 7.37 4.55
N ALA A 194 4.57 6.23 5.23
CA ALA A 194 3.48 5.65 6.02
C ALA A 194 3.03 6.60 7.16
N GLU A 195 3.96 7.39 7.70
CA GLU A 195 3.68 8.36 8.77
C GLU A 195 2.87 9.57 8.28
N ASP A 196 3.06 10.00 7.03
CA ASP A 196 2.30 11.10 6.43
C ASP A 196 0.88 10.65 6.15
N VAL A 197 0.72 9.47 5.54
CA VAL A 197 -0.61 8.85 5.33
C VAL A 197 -1.33 8.72 6.67
N ALA A 198 -0.65 8.20 7.70
CA ALA A 198 -1.20 8.07 9.03
C ALA A 198 -1.65 9.42 9.62
N GLY A 199 -0.86 10.48 9.43
CA GLY A 199 -1.18 11.83 9.91
C GLY A 199 -2.35 12.48 9.20
N PHE A 200 -2.55 12.16 7.93
CA PHE A 200 -3.58 12.78 7.09
C PHE A 200 -4.96 12.14 7.21
N ILE A 201 -5.05 10.89 7.68
CA ILE A 201 -6.31 10.14 7.83
C ILE A 201 -7.42 10.95 8.50
N PRO A 202 -7.24 11.62 9.67
CA PRO A 202 -8.32 12.36 10.31
C PRO A 202 -8.90 13.48 9.43
N LYS A 203 -8.05 14.13 8.63
CA LYS A 203 -8.45 15.24 7.75
C LYS A 203 -9.26 14.71 6.56
N VAL A 204 -8.74 13.69 5.87
CA VAL A 204 -9.41 13.11 4.69
C VAL A 204 -10.68 12.32 5.06
N ALA A 205 -10.73 11.71 6.25
CA ALA A 205 -11.91 11.00 6.75
C ALA A 205 -13.11 11.93 6.98
N ALA A 206 -12.87 13.21 7.26
CA ALA A 206 -13.93 14.19 7.47
C ALA A 206 -14.63 14.62 6.17
N VAL A 207 -13.92 14.55 5.05
CA VAL A 207 -14.43 15.01 3.74
C VAL A 207 -14.89 13.85 2.87
N GLY A 208 -14.20 12.71 2.93
CA GLY A 208 -14.47 11.60 2.02
C GLY A 208 -13.91 11.84 0.61
N GLY A 209 -14.00 10.81 -0.23
CA GLY A 209 -13.51 10.81 -1.61
C GLY A 209 -12.47 9.72 -1.88
N ILE A 210 -12.05 9.66 -3.14
CA ILE A 210 -11.01 8.74 -3.62
C ILE A 210 -9.76 9.58 -3.89
N PHE A 211 -8.63 9.16 -3.31
CA PHE A 211 -7.35 9.87 -3.41
C PHE A 211 -6.20 8.91 -3.65
N ASN A 212 -5.35 9.26 -4.61
CA ASN A 212 -3.96 8.80 -4.67
C ASN A 212 -3.14 9.68 -3.72
N LEU A 213 -2.25 9.07 -2.93
CA LEU A 213 -1.32 9.81 -2.07
C LEU A 213 0.11 9.43 -2.42
N THR A 214 0.92 10.41 -2.78
CA THR A 214 2.35 10.23 -3.08
C THR A 214 3.19 11.23 -2.30
N ASP A 215 4.51 11.20 -2.47
CA ASP A 215 5.44 12.22 -1.99
C ASP A 215 5.60 13.40 -2.97
N GLY A 216 5.02 13.33 -4.18
CA GLY A 216 5.16 14.31 -5.25
C GLY A 216 6.54 14.35 -5.93
N VAL A 217 7.56 13.69 -5.36
CA VAL A 217 8.93 13.66 -5.89
C VAL A 217 9.10 12.52 -6.88
N HIS A 218 8.45 11.37 -6.61
CA HIS A 218 8.52 10.14 -7.39
C HIS A 218 9.97 9.67 -7.66
N PRO A 219 10.72 9.30 -6.61
CA PRO A 219 12.11 8.95 -6.74
C PRO A 219 12.36 7.83 -7.76
N ASN A 220 13.50 7.90 -8.42
CA ASN A 220 13.96 6.77 -9.24
C ASN A 220 14.71 5.73 -8.38
N PHE A 221 14.89 4.53 -8.93
CA PHE A 221 15.56 3.45 -8.19
C PHE A 221 17.02 3.77 -7.86
N SER A 222 17.73 4.52 -8.70
CA SER A 222 19.11 4.93 -8.42
C SER A 222 19.16 5.83 -7.17
N GLU A 223 18.35 6.88 -7.12
CA GLU A 223 18.24 7.80 -5.98
C GLU A 223 17.89 7.05 -4.70
N LEU A 224 16.89 6.17 -4.77
CA LEU A 224 16.45 5.35 -3.65
C LEU A 224 17.57 4.45 -3.13
N SER A 225 18.25 3.74 -4.04
CA SER A 225 19.32 2.81 -3.71
C SER A 225 20.54 3.53 -3.12
N SER A 226 20.85 4.74 -3.59
CA SER A 226 21.91 5.58 -3.06
C SER A 226 21.59 6.12 -1.67
N ALA A 227 20.36 6.59 -1.42
CA ALA A 227 19.93 7.05 -0.09
C ALA A 227 20.05 5.92 0.94
N ILE A 228 19.56 4.72 0.61
CA ILE A 228 19.67 3.52 1.47
C ILE A 228 21.13 3.12 1.73
N SER A 229 22.00 3.14 0.71
CA SER A 229 23.42 2.78 0.89
C SER A 229 24.16 3.76 1.81
N LYS A 230 23.85 5.05 1.71
CA LYS A 230 24.43 6.09 2.58
C LYS A 230 24.09 5.84 4.05
N GLN A 231 22.81 5.57 4.34
CA GLN A 231 22.32 5.23 5.68
C GLN A 231 23.08 4.03 6.29
N LYS A 232 23.29 2.97 5.49
CA LYS A 232 24.02 1.77 5.93
C LYS A 232 25.55 1.95 6.03
N LYS A 233 26.06 3.19 5.91
CA LYS A 233 27.49 3.53 5.90
C LYS A 233 28.29 2.69 4.90
N LYS A 234 27.66 2.24 3.81
CA LYS A 234 28.35 1.47 2.77
C LYS A 234 29.22 2.44 1.97
N LYS A 235 30.48 2.08 1.74
CA LYS A 235 31.46 2.92 1.03
C LYS A 235 31.14 3.12 -0.46
N LYS A 236 30.25 2.31 -1.05
CA LYS A 236 29.95 2.35 -2.49
C LYS A 236 28.44 2.31 -2.72
N SER A 237 27.98 3.12 -3.67
CA SER A 237 26.63 3.02 -4.23
C SER A 237 26.41 1.64 -4.86
N PRO A 238 25.17 1.15 -4.92
CA PRO A 238 24.90 -0.14 -5.54
C PRO A 238 25.32 -0.17 -7.01
N LEU A 239 25.74 -1.34 -7.47
CA LEU A 239 26.25 -1.54 -8.83
C LEU A 239 25.13 -1.36 -9.86
N ASN A 240 25.52 -1.12 -11.11
CA ASN A 240 24.59 -1.02 -12.24
C ASN A 240 24.71 -2.26 -13.12
N LEU A 241 23.58 -2.90 -13.42
CA LEU A 241 23.48 -3.94 -14.43
C LEU A 241 23.11 -3.29 -15.78
N PRO A 242 23.99 -3.34 -16.80
CA PRO A 242 23.68 -2.81 -18.12
C PRO A 242 22.39 -3.38 -18.69
N LEU A 243 21.59 -2.54 -19.34
CA LEU A 243 20.26 -2.92 -19.80
C LEU A 243 20.29 -4.09 -20.80
N PHE A 244 21.29 -4.15 -21.68
CA PHE A 244 21.40 -5.25 -22.64
C PHE A 244 21.62 -6.60 -21.94
N ILE A 245 22.44 -6.64 -20.88
CA ILE A 245 22.65 -7.86 -20.07
C ILE A 245 21.36 -8.23 -19.35
N ALA A 246 20.67 -7.25 -18.76
CA ALA A 246 19.39 -7.49 -18.09
C ALA A 246 18.32 -8.04 -19.05
N LYS A 247 18.28 -7.56 -20.31
CA LYS A 247 17.40 -8.10 -21.36
C LYS A 247 17.77 -9.53 -21.74
N LEU A 248 19.06 -9.85 -21.89
CA LEU A 248 19.50 -11.23 -22.16
C LEU A 248 19.10 -12.18 -21.04
N ILE A 249 19.34 -11.80 -19.78
CA ILE A 249 18.87 -12.57 -18.60
C ILE A 249 17.34 -12.69 -18.61
N GLY A 250 16.64 -11.62 -18.97
CA GLY A 250 15.19 -11.59 -19.07
C GLY A 250 14.65 -12.60 -20.10
N TYR A 251 15.22 -12.64 -21.30
CA TYR A 251 14.86 -13.59 -22.35
C TYR A 251 15.13 -15.03 -21.93
N SER A 252 16.29 -15.31 -21.33
CA SER A 252 16.59 -16.64 -20.78
C SER A 252 15.61 -17.02 -19.66
N GLY A 253 15.18 -16.04 -18.86
CA GLY A 253 14.19 -16.21 -17.81
C GLY A 253 12.78 -16.53 -18.32
N ASP A 254 12.43 -16.11 -19.54
CA ASP A 254 11.12 -16.39 -20.14
C ASP A 254 10.92 -17.91 -20.33
N ILE A 255 12.00 -18.68 -20.53
CA ILE A 255 11.99 -20.16 -20.62
C ILE A 255 11.44 -20.78 -19.32
N PHE A 256 11.73 -20.18 -18.17
CA PHE A 256 11.25 -20.62 -16.85
C PHE A 256 9.91 -19.97 -16.46
N GLY A 257 9.32 -19.18 -17.37
CA GLY A 257 8.02 -18.55 -17.25
C GLY A 257 7.91 -17.53 -16.11
N LYS A 258 6.69 -17.39 -15.56
CA LYS A 258 6.37 -16.38 -14.54
C LYS A 258 7.07 -16.59 -13.19
N LYS A 259 7.59 -17.81 -12.95
CA LYS A 259 8.29 -18.17 -11.71
C LYS A 259 9.75 -17.72 -11.70
N ALA A 260 10.33 -17.42 -12.86
CA ALA A 260 11.70 -16.94 -12.95
C ALA A 260 11.89 -15.64 -12.14
N PRO A 261 12.97 -15.49 -11.37
CA PRO A 261 13.21 -14.30 -10.56
C PRO A 261 13.29 -13.03 -11.43
N ILE A 262 13.91 -13.14 -12.61
CA ILE A 262 13.97 -12.12 -13.65
C ILE A 262 13.45 -12.75 -14.95
N ASN A 263 12.58 -12.03 -15.65
CA ASN A 263 12.09 -12.36 -16.99
C ASN A 263 11.80 -11.05 -17.74
N SER A 264 11.50 -11.11 -19.03
CA SER A 264 11.36 -9.90 -19.86
C SER A 264 10.25 -8.96 -19.36
N LEU A 265 9.15 -9.52 -18.85
CA LEU A 265 8.05 -8.75 -18.24
C LEU A 265 8.50 -7.98 -17.00
N LYS A 266 9.24 -8.63 -16.10
CA LYS A 266 9.76 -8.00 -14.88
C LYS A 266 10.81 -6.93 -15.20
N VAL A 267 11.69 -7.18 -16.16
CA VAL A 267 12.66 -6.18 -16.62
C VAL A 267 11.93 -4.95 -17.15
N LYS A 268 10.93 -5.15 -18.04
CA LYS A 268 10.11 -4.05 -18.57
C LYS A 268 9.44 -3.24 -17.46
N LYS A 269 8.82 -3.89 -16.48
CA LYS A 269 8.19 -3.23 -15.32
C LYS A 269 9.16 -2.39 -14.49
N ILE A 270 10.38 -2.89 -14.28
CA ILE A 270 11.41 -2.21 -13.49
C ILE A 270 11.92 -0.95 -14.20
N ILE A 271 12.07 -0.98 -15.52
CA ILE A 271 12.64 0.13 -16.30
C ILE A 271 11.62 1.16 -16.78
N SER A 272 10.33 0.92 -16.59
CA SER A 272 9.27 1.86 -17.01
C SER A 272 8.82 2.75 -15.86
N ASP A 273 8.57 4.02 -16.14
CA ASP A 273 7.96 4.95 -15.19
C ASP A 273 6.54 4.52 -14.83
N LEU A 274 6.17 4.65 -13.56
CA LEU A 274 4.81 4.47 -13.10
C LEU A 274 4.55 5.45 -11.96
N THR A 275 3.92 6.58 -12.28
CA THR A 275 3.61 7.65 -11.32
C THR A 275 2.11 7.94 -11.26
N PHE A 276 1.68 8.47 -10.11
CA PHE A 276 0.29 8.79 -9.80
C PHE A 276 0.20 10.25 -9.37
N ASP A 277 -0.85 10.91 -9.83
CA ASP A 277 -1.15 12.30 -9.47
C ASP A 277 -1.78 12.34 -8.08
N ASP A 278 -1.31 13.23 -7.21
CA ASP A 278 -1.90 13.50 -5.89
C ASP A 278 -2.42 14.94 -5.75
N SER A 279 -2.57 15.67 -6.87
CA SER A 279 -2.95 17.08 -6.91
C SER A 279 -4.32 17.31 -6.26
N LYS A 280 -5.25 16.38 -6.45
CA LYS A 280 -6.57 16.40 -5.81
C LYS A 280 -6.50 16.46 -4.28
N ALA A 281 -5.59 15.70 -3.66
CA ALA A 281 -5.41 15.72 -2.21
C ALA A 281 -4.73 17.03 -1.75
N ARG A 282 -3.84 17.59 -2.57
CA ARG A 282 -3.16 18.88 -2.29
C ARG A 282 -4.15 20.03 -2.32
N GLU A 283 -4.92 20.13 -3.39
CA GLU A 283 -5.85 21.24 -3.65
C GLU A 283 -7.02 21.24 -2.67
N LEU A 284 -7.66 20.08 -2.45
CA LEU A 284 -8.87 20.01 -1.63
C LEU A 284 -8.57 19.97 -0.13
N LEU A 285 -7.43 19.39 0.25
CA LEU A 285 -7.17 18.98 1.63
C LEU A 285 -5.77 19.36 2.11
N GLY A 286 -5.00 20.16 1.37
CA GLY A 286 -3.66 20.59 1.80
C GLY A 286 -2.76 19.41 2.15
N TRP A 287 -2.76 18.36 1.33
CA TRP A 287 -1.81 17.26 1.44
C TRP A 287 -0.38 17.76 1.20
N GLU A 288 0.46 17.69 2.23
CA GLU A 288 1.85 18.14 2.20
C GLU A 288 2.76 17.01 2.73
N PRO A 289 3.10 16.03 1.88
CA PRO A 289 3.93 14.90 2.27
C PRO A 289 5.40 15.31 2.43
N GLY A 290 6.11 14.62 3.31
CA GLY A 290 7.55 14.65 3.38
C GLY A 290 8.20 13.91 2.21
N SER A 291 9.38 14.37 1.80
CA SER A 291 10.18 13.72 0.76
C SER A 291 10.67 12.35 1.24
N VAL A 292 10.38 11.30 0.47
CA VAL A 292 10.88 9.95 0.74
C VAL A 292 12.41 9.92 0.76
N LEU A 293 13.07 10.64 -0.15
CA LEU A 293 14.53 10.66 -0.21
C LEU A 293 15.15 11.32 1.02
N GLU A 294 14.57 12.43 1.50
CA GLU A 294 15.04 13.09 2.72
C GLU A 294 14.83 12.20 3.94
N TYR A 295 13.66 11.55 4.04
CA TYR A 295 13.40 10.59 5.11
C TYR A 295 14.46 9.49 5.16
N LEU A 296 14.79 8.89 4.01
CA LEU A 296 15.77 7.80 3.91
C LEU A 296 17.21 8.25 4.22
N ASN A 297 17.55 9.51 3.93
CA ASN A 297 18.86 10.07 4.26
C ASN A 297 19.01 10.34 5.77
N ASN A 298 17.91 10.65 6.47
CA ASN A 298 17.95 11.16 7.84
C ASN A 298 17.52 10.13 8.91
N ASN A 299 16.79 9.09 8.52
CA ASN A 299 16.25 8.10 9.45
C ASN A 299 16.84 6.73 9.15
N ASN A 300 16.97 5.87 10.16
CA ASN A 300 17.32 4.47 9.97
C ASN A 300 16.06 3.62 9.70
N LEU A 301 16.12 2.78 8.66
CA LEU A 301 15.05 1.85 8.26
C LEU A 301 15.04 0.57 9.10
#